data_AF-A0A6I9VF96-F1
#
_entry.id   AF-A0A6I9VF96-F1
#
_cell.length_a   1.000
_cell.length_b   1.000
_cell.length_c   1.000
_cell.angle_alpha   90.00
_cell.angle_beta   90.00
_cell.angle_gamma   90.00
#
_symmetry.space_group_name_H-M   'P 1'
#
loop_
_entity.id
_entity.type
_entity.pdbx_description
1 polymer ?
#
loop_
_entity_poly.entity_id
_entity_poly.type
_entity_poly.pdbx_seq_one_letter_code
_entity_poly.pdbx_strand_id
1 'polypeptide(L)'
;MSGSDCLDVQFSAKCSLKTSDSDNKHLECVPLLLMDVKHCSAASPTLFEAFDAKVLFRTIMVHARIVGKMVPTKNNGHYKFEIDDNTSILPLFIPKKEADILELQRLRNEVFVRKSIKENTDILTALEKLLNKTRKQLDPSRIAVGNKVFVFGRPDLFRDQVGVFGFSWDIDSGCDRRMELAFKDEIIDWYMKIYKTSKR
;
A
#
# COMPACT_ATOMS: atom_id res chain seq x y z
N MET A 1 -0.30 4.44 -37.34
CA MET A 1 -0.83 5.04 -36.09
C MET A 1 -0.27 4.22 -34.94
N SER A 2 0.50 4.88 -34.09
CA SER A 2 1.41 4.32 -33.09
C SER A 2 0.67 3.71 -31.90
N GLY A 3 1.04 2.48 -31.53
CA GLY A 3 0.45 1.72 -30.42
C GLY A 3 0.85 2.17 -29.01
N SER A 4 1.34 3.39 -28.83
CA SER A 4 1.65 3.95 -27.49
C SER A 4 0.40 4.47 -26.77
N ASP A 5 -0.57 4.99 -27.52
CA ASP A 5 -1.65 5.81 -26.94
C ASP A 5 -2.74 4.98 -26.24
N CYS A 6 -2.71 3.65 -26.39
CA CYS A 6 -3.69 2.75 -25.77
C CYS A 6 -3.30 2.34 -24.33
N LEU A 7 -2.01 2.38 -23.98
CA LEU A 7 -1.54 1.93 -22.66
C LEU A 7 -1.61 3.03 -21.59
N ASP A 8 -1.40 4.30 -21.96
CA ASP A 8 -1.51 5.43 -21.03
C ASP A 8 -2.96 5.63 -20.55
N VAL A 9 -3.94 5.33 -21.40
CA VAL A 9 -5.37 5.41 -21.05
C VAL A 9 -5.79 4.28 -20.08
N GLN A 10 -5.19 3.09 -20.18
CA GLN A 10 -5.53 1.97 -19.30
C GLN A 10 -4.87 2.05 -17.91
N PHE A 11 -3.69 2.64 -17.78
CA PHE A 11 -3.06 2.87 -16.48
C PHE A 11 -3.72 4.02 -15.72
N SER A 12 -4.12 5.08 -16.43
CA SER A 12 -4.89 6.18 -15.86
C SER A 12 -6.22 5.69 -15.26
N ALA A 13 -6.95 4.80 -15.92
CA ALA A 13 -8.29 4.38 -15.49
C ALA A 13 -8.36 3.51 -14.21
N LYS A 14 -7.23 2.95 -13.72
CA LYS A 14 -7.19 2.14 -12.48
C LYS A 14 -6.64 2.88 -11.25
N CYS A 15 -6.05 4.06 -11.44
CA CYS A 15 -5.67 4.97 -10.37
C CYS A 15 -6.33 6.36 -10.51
N SER A 16 -7.26 6.52 -11.45
CA SER A 16 -8.13 7.70 -11.50
C SER A 16 -9.07 7.66 -10.30
N LEU A 17 -8.85 8.57 -9.34
CA LEU A 17 -9.88 9.04 -8.43
C LEU A 17 -11.08 9.48 -9.27
N LYS A 18 -12.05 8.58 -9.47
CA LYS A 18 -13.32 8.90 -10.14
C LYS A 18 -14.10 9.84 -9.22
N THR A 19 -13.85 11.14 -9.37
CA THR A 19 -14.72 12.21 -8.86
C THR A 19 -15.98 12.22 -9.71
N SER A 20 -16.93 11.36 -9.36
CA SER A 20 -18.32 11.49 -9.79
C SER A 20 -19.04 12.33 -8.73
N ASP A 21 -19.61 13.45 -9.16
CA ASP A 21 -20.38 14.40 -8.35
C ASP A 21 -21.50 13.74 -7.53
N SER A 22 -21.18 13.38 -6.29
CA SER A 22 -22.16 13.23 -5.21
C SER A 22 -21.49 13.57 -3.88
N ASP A 23 -22.08 14.52 -3.16
CA ASP A 23 -21.54 15.21 -1.97
C ASP A 23 -21.30 14.32 -0.73
N ASN A 24 -21.22 12.99 -0.86
CA ASN A 24 -20.93 12.08 0.26
C ASN A 24 -20.30 10.75 -0.18
N LYS A 25 -19.48 10.75 -1.24
CA LYS A 25 -18.80 9.51 -1.67
C LYS A 25 -17.57 9.25 -0.80
N HIS A 26 -17.61 8.16 -0.05
CA HIS A 26 -16.45 7.69 0.73
C HIS A 26 -15.26 7.44 -0.20
N LEU A 27 -14.13 8.00 0.16
CA LEU A 27 -12.91 7.91 -0.63
C LEU A 27 -12.14 6.62 -0.31
N GLU A 28 -11.36 6.19 -1.30
CA GLU A 28 -10.47 5.03 -1.24
C GLU A 28 -9.06 5.47 -1.61
N CYS A 29 -8.05 4.81 -1.06
CA CYS A 29 -6.64 5.08 -1.30
C CYS A 29 -6.26 6.55 -1.10
N VAL A 30 -6.79 7.19 -0.06
CA VAL A 30 -6.53 8.61 0.22
C VAL A 30 -5.06 8.79 0.63
N PRO A 31 -4.27 9.62 -0.07
CA PRO A 31 -2.90 9.90 0.34
C PRO A 31 -2.92 10.77 1.61
N LEU A 32 -2.32 10.27 2.70
CA LEU A 32 -2.27 10.99 3.98
C LEU A 32 -0.86 11.01 4.55
N LEU A 33 -0.57 12.09 5.27
CA LEU A 33 0.58 12.17 6.17
C LEU A 33 0.25 11.40 7.45
N LEU A 34 1.26 10.82 8.09
CA LEU A 34 1.09 10.06 9.34
C LEU A 34 0.55 10.93 10.47
N MET A 35 0.85 12.23 10.48
CA MET A 35 0.23 13.18 11.41
C MET A 35 -1.29 13.21 11.26
N ASP A 36 -1.83 13.22 10.04
CA ASP A 36 -3.28 13.28 9.83
C ASP A 36 -3.94 11.91 10.07
N VAL A 37 -3.23 10.81 9.76
CA VAL A 37 -3.66 9.47 10.17
C VAL A 37 -3.79 9.41 11.69
N LYS A 38 -2.82 9.94 12.44
CA LYS A 38 -2.83 9.97 13.91
C LYS A 38 -4.04 10.72 14.50
N HIS A 39 -4.55 11.73 13.80
CA HIS A 39 -5.68 12.55 14.25
C HIS A 39 -7.02 12.14 13.62
N CYS A 40 -7.06 11.07 12.82
CA CYS A 40 -8.32 10.59 12.27
C CYS A 40 -9.21 9.95 13.35
N SER A 41 -10.52 9.97 13.11
CA SER A 41 -11.52 9.32 13.96
C SER A 41 -12.29 8.25 13.18
N ALA A 42 -12.87 7.27 13.89
CA ALA A 42 -13.80 6.32 13.27
C ALA A 42 -15.22 6.87 13.27
N ALA A 43 -15.80 7.04 12.08
CA ALA A 43 -17.23 7.28 11.90
C ALA A 43 -18.03 5.96 12.02
N SER A 44 -17.43 4.85 11.58
CA SER A 44 -17.94 3.49 11.72
C SER A 44 -16.79 2.48 11.69
N PRO A 45 -17.00 1.17 11.94
CA PRO A 45 -15.92 0.17 11.94
C PRO A 45 -15.09 0.06 10.65
N THR A 46 -15.59 0.63 9.55
CA THR A 46 -14.93 0.59 8.23
C THR A 46 -14.79 1.96 7.58
N LEU A 47 -15.13 3.04 8.30
CA LEU A 47 -15.17 4.39 7.77
C LEU A 47 -14.51 5.36 8.75
N PHE A 48 -13.62 6.19 8.22
CA PHE A 48 -12.80 7.12 8.97
C PHE A 48 -13.02 8.54 8.48
N GLU A 49 -12.78 9.47 9.39
CA GLU A 49 -12.89 10.91 9.15
C GLU A 49 -11.55 11.60 9.45
N ALA A 50 -11.17 12.54 8.60
CA ALA A 50 -10.01 13.41 8.78
C ALA A 50 -10.37 14.86 8.45
N PHE A 51 -9.49 15.79 8.87
CA PHE A 51 -9.65 17.23 8.63
C PHE A 51 -10.97 17.79 9.17
N ASP A 52 -11.29 17.50 10.43
CA ASP A 52 -12.55 17.91 11.07
C ASP A 52 -13.80 17.40 10.31
N ALA A 53 -13.82 16.10 10.00
CA ALA A 53 -14.90 15.41 9.27
C ALA A 53 -15.14 15.90 7.83
N LYS A 54 -14.23 16.70 7.24
CA LYS A 54 -14.34 17.15 5.83
C LYS A 54 -14.02 16.04 4.84
N VAL A 55 -13.30 15.00 5.27
CA VAL A 55 -12.88 13.88 4.42
C VAL A 55 -13.35 12.58 5.05
N LEU A 56 -14.24 11.88 4.37
CA LEU A 56 -14.73 10.55 4.71
C LEU A 56 -14.05 9.49 3.83
N PHE A 57 -13.37 8.52 4.42
CA PHE A 57 -12.58 7.54 3.68
C PHE A 57 -12.55 6.16 4.33
N ARG A 58 -12.24 5.14 3.53
CA ARG A 58 -12.12 3.74 4.01
C ARG A 58 -10.69 3.25 4.04
N THR A 59 -9.89 3.65 3.06
CA THR A 59 -8.50 3.23 2.89
C THR A 59 -7.58 4.39 2.58
N ILE A 60 -6.31 4.22 2.93
CA ILE A 60 -5.26 5.23 2.85
C ILE A 60 -4.06 4.68 2.08
N MET A 61 -3.28 5.61 1.55
CA MET A 61 -1.94 5.36 1.03
C MET A 61 -0.94 6.23 1.78
N VAL A 62 0.14 5.63 2.26
CA VAL A 62 1.22 6.35 2.95
C VAL A 62 2.56 5.98 2.33
N HIS A 63 3.47 6.94 2.24
CA HIS A 63 4.88 6.72 1.94
C HIS A 63 5.71 7.10 3.15
N ALA A 64 6.45 6.15 3.70
CA ALA A 64 7.17 6.36 4.94
C ALA A 64 8.46 5.51 4.99
N ARG A 65 9.39 5.92 5.85
CA ARG A 65 10.60 5.17 6.16
C ARG A 65 10.34 4.23 7.33
N ILE A 66 10.83 3.00 7.24
CA ILE A 66 10.86 2.07 8.37
C ILE A 66 11.93 2.53 9.37
N VAL A 67 11.51 2.88 10.58
CA VAL A 67 12.41 3.29 11.67
C VAL A 67 12.55 2.21 12.74
N GLY A 68 11.58 1.29 12.81
CA GLY A 68 11.60 0.16 13.74
C GLY A 68 11.04 -1.12 13.11
N LYS A 69 11.55 -2.27 13.54
CA LYS A 69 11.07 -3.59 13.14
C LYS A 69 11.01 -4.49 14.37
N MET A 70 9.82 -4.97 14.70
CA MET A 70 9.66 -5.93 15.79
C MET A 70 9.80 -7.35 15.25
N VAL A 71 10.59 -8.19 15.95
CA VAL A 71 10.77 -9.60 15.56
C VAL A 71 9.41 -10.30 15.72
N PRO A 72 8.88 -10.95 14.67
CA PRO A 72 7.61 -11.65 14.77
C PRO A 72 7.73 -12.79 15.78
N THR A 73 6.86 -12.82 16.78
CA THR A 73 6.65 -14.04 17.57
C THR A 73 5.83 -15.04 16.74
N LYS A 74 5.97 -16.34 17.03
CA LYS A 74 5.21 -17.39 16.34
C LYS A 74 3.68 -17.20 16.49
N ASN A 75 3.24 -16.58 17.58
CA ASN A 75 1.82 -16.42 17.92
C ASN A 75 1.20 -15.14 17.34
N ASN A 76 1.99 -14.21 16.81
CA ASN A 76 1.45 -12.99 16.19
C ASN A 76 1.08 -13.25 14.74
N GLY A 77 -0.18 -12.99 14.38
CA GLY A 77 -0.69 -13.10 13.00
C GLY A 77 -0.23 -11.98 12.05
N HIS A 78 0.64 -11.08 12.50
CA HIS A 78 1.12 -9.93 11.74
C HIS A 78 2.59 -9.64 12.01
N TYR A 79 3.24 -8.99 11.06
CA TYR A 79 4.49 -8.27 11.24
C TYR A 79 4.19 -6.87 11.78
N LYS A 80 5.06 -6.39 12.70
CA LYS A 80 4.95 -5.04 13.25
C LYS A 80 6.20 -4.24 12.89
N PHE A 81 5.98 -3.06 12.33
CA PHE A 81 7.01 -2.07 12.01
C PHE A 81 6.65 -0.73 12.66
N GLU A 82 7.62 0.17 12.73
CA GLU A 82 7.39 1.59 13.00
C GLU A 82 7.75 2.37 11.74
N ILE A 83 6.86 3.25 11.31
CA ILE A 83 6.99 4.05 10.10
C ILE A 83 7.03 5.53 10.42
N ASP A 84 7.86 6.27 9.69
CA ASP A 84 8.10 7.71 9.85
C ASP A 84 8.12 8.40 8.49
N ASP A 85 7.29 9.42 8.31
CA ASP A 85 7.22 10.28 7.13
C ASP A 85 7.73 11.71 7.39
N ASN A 86 8.33 11.94 8.57
CA ASN A 86 8.74 13.21 9.17
C ASN A 86 7.60 14.09 9.70
N THR A 87 6.36 13.59 9.74
CA THR A 87 5.22 14.29 10.35
C THR A 87 4.75 13.61 11.63
N SER A 88 4.85 12.28 11.69
CA SER A 88 4.64 11.48 12.90
C SER A 88 5.28 10.10 12.74
N ILE A 89 5.46 9.39 13.86
CA ILE A 89 5.82 7.97 13.88
C ILE A 89 4.57 7.17 14.27
N LEU A 90 4.23 6.14 13.48
CA LEU A 90 3.10 5.25 13.76
C LEU A 90 3.48 3.77 13.64
N PRO A 91 2.85 2.86 14.40
CA PRO A 91 3.00 1.44 14.20
C PRO A 91 2.29 1.00 12.91
N LEU A 92 2.95 0.16 12.13
CA LEU A 92 2.43 -0.50 10.94
C LEU A 92 2.30 -2.00 11.19
N PHE A 93 1.11 -2.52 10.96
CA PHE A 93 0.78 -3.94 11.05
C PHE A 93 0.52 -4.51 9.66
N ILE A 94 1.27 -5.54 9.27
CA ILE A 94 1.07 -6.25 7.99
C ILE A 94 0.74 -7.72 8.31
N PRO A 95 -0.44 -8.25 7.93
CA PRO A 95 -0.83 -9.61 8.24
C PRO A 95 0.09 -10.62 7.56
N LYS A 96 0.36 -11.73 8.26
CA LYS A 96 1.05 -12.88 7.68
C LYS A 96 0.09 -13.58 6.72
N LYS A 97 0.55 -13.85 5.51
CA LYS A 97 -0.20 -14.58 4.48
C LYS A 97 0.37 -15.98 4.27
N GLU A 98 0.51 -16.74 5.36
CA GLU A 98 1.19 -18.06 5.35
C GLU A 98 0.53 -19.05 4.40
N ALA A 99 -0.81 -19.08 4.35
CA ALA A 99 -1.57 -19.91 3.42
C ALA A 99 -1.27 -19.55 1.95
N ASP A 100 -1.29 -18.25 1.62
CA ASP A 100 -1.00 -17.77 0.27
C ASP A 100 0.45 -18.06 -0.14
N ILE A 101 1.40 -17.93 0.81
CA ILE A 101 2.82 -18.24 0.58
C ILE A 101 3.01 -19.74 0.32
N LEU A 102 2.31 -20.60 1.07
CA LEU A 102 2.34 -22.05 0.87
C LEU A 102 1.78 -22.43 -0.50
N GLU A 103 0.64 -21.84 -0.88
CA GLU A 103 0.02 -22.09 -2.18
C GLU A 103 0.91 -21.62 -3.33
N LEU A 104 1.53 -20.45 -3.20
CA LEU A 104 2.50 -19.96 -4.17
C LEU A 104 3.71 -20.91 -4.31
N GLN A 105 4.17 -21.49 -3.20
CA GLN A 105 5.24 -22.49 -3.24
C GLN A 105 4.82 -23.78 -3.96
N ARG A 106 3.58 -24.23 -3.80
CA ARG A 106 3.03 -25.37 -4.57
C ARG A 106 3.00 -25.08 -6.06
N LEU A 107 2.46 -23.92 -6.46
CA LEU A 107 2.44 -23.49 -7.86
C LEU A 107 3.84 -23.39 -8.45
N ARG A 108 4.81 -22.87 -7.68
CA ARG A 108 6.21 -22.79 -8.13
C ARG A 108 6.83 -24.17 -8.35
N ASN A 109 6.53 -25.14 -7.48
CA ASN A 109 6.99 -26.52 -7.65
C ASN A 109 6.39 -27.14 -8.91
N GLU A 110 5.10 -26.90 -9.19
CA GLU A 110 4.46 -27.38 -10.42
C GLU A 110 5.11 -26.78 -11.67
N VAL A 111 5.36 -25.47 -11.68
CA VAL A 111 6.07 -24.80 -12.78
C VAL A 111 7.45 -25.40 -12.99
N PHE A 112 8.18 -25.67 -11.91
CA PHE A 112 9.50 -26.29 -11.99
C PHE A 112 9.45 -27.68 -12.64
N VAL A 113 8.49 -28.53 -12.25
CA VAL A 113 8.29 -29.87 -12.84
C VAL A 113 7.90 -29.75 -14.32
N ARG A 114 7.01 -28.83 -14.69
CA ARG A 114 6.62 -28.64 -16.11
C ARG A 114 7.77 -28.09 -16.96
N LYS A 115 8.66 -27.29 -16.38
CA LYS A 115 9.87 -26.81 -17.09
C LYS A 115 10.86 -27.93 -17.38
N SER A 116 10.96 -28.94 -16.50
CA SER A 116 11.94 -30.03 -16.68
C SER A 116 11.59 -30.95 -17.86
N ILE A 117 10.30 -31.05 -18.21
CA ILE A 117 9.81 -31.76 -19.40
C ILE A 117 9.81 -30.93 -20.70
N LYS A 118 10.37 -29.69 -20.66
CA LYS A 118 10.55 -28.77 -21.81
C LYS A 118 9.27 -28.38 -22.56
N GLU A 119 8.10 -28.48 -21.93
CA GLU A 119 6.84 -27.98 -22.51
C GLU A 119 6.69 -26.46 -22.28
N ASN A 120 6.26 -25.70 -23.29
CA ASN A 120 5.86 -24.29 -23.16
C ASN A 120 6.83 -23.41 -22.34
N THR A 121 8.14 -23.54 -22.58
CA THR A 121 9.20 -22.98 -21.72
C THR A 121 9.11 -21.47 -21.49
N ASP A 122 8.66 -20.72 -22.50
CA ASP A 122 8.54 -19.25 -22.41
C ASP A 122 7.41 -18.84 -21.45
N ILE A 123 6.25 -19.50 -21.58
CA ILE A 123 5.10 -19.26 -20.70
C ILE A 123 5.45 -19.63 -19.26
N LEU A 124 6.09 -20.79 -19.06
CA LEU A 124 6.50 -21.22 -17.73
C LEU A 124 7.56 -20.30 -17.11
N THR A 125 8.46 -19.74 -17.92
CA THR A 125 9.45 -18.76 -17.45
C THR A 125 8.78 -17.43 -17.05
N ALA A 126 7.81 -16.96 -17.83
CA ALA A 126 7.01 -15.79 -17.47
C ALA A 126 6.21 -16.03 -16.18
N LEU A 127 5.59 -17.20 -16.04
CA LEU A 127 4.84 -17.59 -14.85
C LEU A 127 5.75 -17.69 -13.61
N GLU A 128 6.94 -18.27 -13.73
CA GLU A 128 7.92 -18.31 -12.64
C GLU A 128 8.32 -16.90 -12.19
N LYS A 129 8.56 -15.97 -13.12
CA LYS A 129 8.85 -14.56 -12.80
C LYS A 129 7.67 -13.91 -12.06
N LEU A 130 6.43 -14.16 -12.49
CA LEU A 130 5.23 -13.67 -11.83
C LEU A 130 5.13 -14.21 -10.40
N LEU A 131 5.27 -15.52 -10.20
CA LEU A 131 5.23 -16.15 -8.88
C LEU A 131 6.31 -15.59 -7.95
N ASN A 132 7.53 -15.37 -8.46
CA ASN A 132 8.60 -14.75 -7.70
C ASN A 132 8.30 -13.30 -7.30
N LYS A 133 7.65 -12.53 -8.18
CA LYS A 133 7.21 -11.16 -7.86
C LYS A 133 6.08 -11.17 -6.82
N THR A 134 5.08 -12.03 -6.97
CA THR A 134 3.98 -12.19 -6.02
C THR A 134 4.48 -12.59 -4.64
N ARG A 135 5.43 -13.54 -4.54
CA ARG A 135 6.03 -13.93 -3.25
C ARG A 135 6.64 -12.75 -2.51
N LYS A 136 7.36 -11.88 -3.24
CA LYS A 136 7.97 -10.67 -2.67
C LYS A 136 6.94 -9.66 -2.14
N GLN A 137 5.72 -9.65 -2.68
CA GLN A 137 4.62 -8.79 -2.23
C GLN A 137 3.84 -9.40 -1.06
N LEU A 138 3.86 -10.73 -0.90
CA LEU A 138 3.18 -11.44 0.18
C LEU A 138 4.01 -11.53 1.47
N ASP A 139 5.34 -11.60 1.36
CA ASP A 139 6.22 -11.79 2.50
C ASP A 139 6.92 -10.48 2.92
N PRO A 140 6.46 -9.80 3.99
CA PRO A 140 7.06 -8.58 4.49
C PRO A 140 8.34 -8.82 5.29
N SER A 141 8.82 -10.07 5.44
CA SER A 141 10.09 -10.38 6.13
C SER A 141 11.28 -9.59 5.57
N ARG A 142 11.25 -9.28 4.27
CA ARG A 142 12.28 -8.51 3.56
C ARG A 142 12.33 -7.02 3.88
N ILE A 143 11.27 -6.46 4.47
CA ILE A 143 11.23 -5.06 4.89
C ILE A 143 12.21 -4.88 6.04
N ALA A 144 13.17 -3.96 5.88
CA ALA A 144 14.21 -3.66 6.87
C ALA A 144 14.15 -2.20 7.33
N VAL A 145 14.74 -1.93 8.49
CA VAL A 145 14.95 -0.55 8.97
C VAL A 145 15.75 0.24 7.94
N GLY A 146 15.34 1.48 7.69
CA GLY A 146 15.89 2.35 6.65
C GLY A 146 15.23 2.20 5.28
N ASN A 147 14.47 1.13 5.02
CA ASN A 147 13.69 1.03 3.78
C ASN A 147 12.62 2.12 3.74
N LYS A 148 12.38 2.66 2.55
CA LYS A 148 11.17 3.44 2.26
C LYS A 148 10.10 2.50 1.73
N VAL A 149 8.86 2.68 2.16
CA VAL A 149 7.75 1.82 1.79
C VAL A 149 6.56 2.64 1.37
N PHE A 150 5.87 2.17 0.34
CA PHE A 150 4.48 2.52 0.09
C PHE A 150 3.61 1.50 0.80
N VAL A 151 2.63 1.97 1.55
CA VAL A 151 1.66 1.12 2.23
C VAL A 151 0.26 1.55 1.82
N PHE A 152 -0.51 0.58 1.36
CA PHE A 152 -1.94 0.69 1.17
C PHE A 152 -2.63 -0.04 2.31
N GLY A 153 -3.46 0.69 3.05
CA GLY A 153 -3.95 0.23 4.32
C GLY A 153 -5.21 0.95 4.75
N ARG A 154 -5.51 0.81 6.02
CA ARG A 154 -6.51 1.60 6.73
C ARG A 154 -5.96 2.00 8.09
N PRO A 155 -6.43 3.09 8.69
CA PRO A 155 -6.17 3.36 10.10
C PRO A 155 -6.61 2.18 10.97
N ASP A 156 -5.83 1.92 12.01
CA ASP A 156 -6.15 0.95 13.06
C ASP A 156 -6.23 1.71 14.37
N LEU A 157 -7.43 1.77 14.96
CA LEU A 157 -7.73 2.53 16.17
C LEU A 157 -8.00 1.54 17.29
N PHE A 158 -7.06 1.40 18.24
CA PHE A 158 -7.18 0.43 19.33
C PHE A 158 -6.67 1.02 20.65
N ARG A 159 -7.55 1.08 21.66
CA ARG A 159 -7.24 1.55 23.03
C ARG A 159 -6.41 2.84 23.03
N ASP A 160 -6.95 3.86 22.37
CA ASP A 160 -6.35 5.21 22.22
C ASP A 160 -5.02 5.25 21.45
N GLN A 161 -4.59 4.14 20.86
CA GLN A 161 -3.46 4.08 19.95
C GLN A 161 -3.95 4.06 18.50
N VAL A 162 -3.31 4.88 17.67
CA VAL A 162 -3.52 4.91 16.22
C VAL A 162 -2.35 4.24 15.53
N GLY A 163 -2.64 3.35 14.60
CA GLY A 163 -1.68 2.69 13.74
C GLY A 163 -2.19 2.58 12.31
N VAL A 164 -1.43 1.84 11.50
CA VAL A 164 -1.80 1.52 10.12
C VAL A 164 -1.90 0.00 9.98
N PHE A 165 -3.04 -0.49 9.53
CA PHE A 165 -3.19 -1.87 9.09
C PHE A 165 -2.99 -1.93 7.57
N GLY A 166 -1.83 -2.42 7.14
CA GLY A 166 -1.45 -2.50 5.73
C GLY A 166 -1.87 -3.82 5.08
N PHE A 167 -2.67 -3.77 4.01
CA PHE A 167 -3.10 -4.95 3.25
C PHE A 167 -2.24 -5.20 2.00
N SER A 168 -1.61 -4.14 1.47
CA SER A 168 -0.69 -4.17 0.34
C SER A 168 0.44 -3.16 0.57
N TRP A 169 1.63 -3.46 0.06
CA TRP A 169 2.81 -2.65 0.27
C TRP A 169 3.87 -2.91 -0.81
N ASP A 170 4.77 -1.96 -1.00
CA ASP A 170 5.98 -2.16 -1.77
C ASP A 170 7.16 -1.37 -1.19
N ILE A 171 8.38 -1.87 -1.42
CA ILE A 171 9.61 -1.17 -1.02
C ILE A 171 10.00 -0.22 -2.15
N ASP A 172 10.05 1.07 -1.82
CA ASP A 172 10.62 2.09 -2.67
C ASP A 172 12.14 1.93 -2.70
N SER A 173 12.60 1.16 -3.69
CA SER A 173 14.00 0.79 -3.90
C SER A 173 14.74 1.75 -4.84
N GLY A 174 14.09 2.82 -5.30
CA GLY A 174 14.70 3.80 -6.20
C GLY A 174 15.78 4.62 -5.49
N CYS A 175 16.99 4.63 -6.05
CA CYS A 175 18.09 5.47 -5.54
C CYS A 175 17.91 6.96 -5.86
N ASP A 176 17.14 7.28 -6.89
CA ASP A 176 16.94 8.63 -7.43
C ASP A 176 15.78 9.41 -6.79
N ARG A 177 15.09 8.81 -5.80
CA ARG A 177 13.96 9.39 -5.08
C ARG A 177 12.77 9.80 -5.98
N ARG A 178 12.69 9.34 -7.24
CA ARG A 178 11.61 9.73 -8.16
C ARG A 178 10.22 9.43 -7.61
N MET A 179 10.04 8.22 -7.08
CA MET A 179 8.76 7.80 -6.50
C MET A 179 8.38 8.61 -5.25
N GLU A 180 9.36 8.90 -4.40
CA GLU A 180 9.17 9.76 -3.22
C GLU A 180 8.71 11.16 -3.62
N LEU A 181 9.35 11.76 -4.64
CA LEU A 181 8.98 13.09 -5.13
C LEU A 181 7.60 13.10 -5.78
N ALA A 182 7.29 12.12 -6.64
CA ALA A 182 5.98 12.01 -7.27
C ALA A 182 4.85 11.86 -6.24
N PHE A 183 5.07 11.08 -5.17
CA PHE A 183 4.09 10.98 -4.08
C PHE A 183 3.93 12.28 -3.31
N LYS A 184 5.02 13.03 -3.10
CA LYS A 184 4.98 14.34 -2.45
C LYS A 184 4.24 15.38 -3.27
N ASP A 185 4.37 15.36 -4.60
CA ASP A 185 3.61 16.25 -5.46
C ASP A 185 2.10 15.92 -5.36
N GLU A 186 1.74 14.64 -5.43
CA GLU A 186 0.35 14.19 -5.29
C GLU A 186 -0.26 14.55 -3.92
N ILE A 187 0.49 14.37 -2.82
CA ILE A 187 -0.02 14.69 -1.49
C ILE A 187 -0.18 16.21 -1.30
N ILE A 188 0.72 17.03 -1.87
CA ILE A 188 0.57 18.48 -1.83
C ILE A 188 -0.70 18.90 -2.57
N ASP A 189 -0.91 18.39 -3.78
CA ASP A 189 -2.11 18.68 -4.57
C ASP A 189 -3.39 18.23 -3.86
N TRP A 190 -3.36 17.07 -3.21
CA TRP A 190 -4.45 16.54 -2.39
C TRP A 190 -4.81 17.49 -1.25
N TYR A 191 -3.83 17.90 -0.43
CA TYR A 191 -4.06 18.79 0.71
C TYR A 191 -4.50 20.18 0.26
N MET A 192 -3.93 20.69 -0.83
CA MET A 192 -4.32 21.97 -1.41
C MET A 192 -5.78 21.97 -1.87
N LYS A 193 -6.29 20.86 -2.42
CA LYS A 193 -7.72 20.72 -2.76
C LYS A 193 -8.59 20.80 -1.50
N ILE A 194 -8.24 20.08 -0.44
CA ILE A 194 -8.98 20.08 0.84
C ILE A 194 -9.00 21.48 1.49
N TYR A 195 -7.85 22.16 1.55
CA TYR A 195 -7.79 23.49 2.17
C TYR A 195 -8.49 24.57 1.35
N LYS A 196 -8.52 24.45 0.01
CA LYS A 196 -9.27 25.38 -0.85
C LYS A 196 -10.78 25.23 -0.65
N THR A 197 -11.29 24.01 -0.51
CA THR A 197 -12.71 23.78 -0.22
C THR A 197 -13.09 24.23 1.19
N SER A 198 -12.15 24.21 2.15
CA SER A 198 -12.39 24.66 3.53
C SER A 198 -12.46 26.19 3.74
N LYS A 199 -12.11 27.01 2.74
CA LYS A 199 -12.13 28.50 2.83
C LYS A 199 -13.38 29.14 2.22
N ARG A 200 -14.35 28.35 1.77
CA ARG A 200 -15.69 28.81 1.34
C ARG A 200 -16.69 28.50 2.44
#